data_AF-A0A3L6G113-F1
#
_entry.id   AF-A0A3L6G113-F1
#
_cell.length_a   1.000
_cell.length_b   1.000
_cell.length_c   1.000
_cell.angle_alpha   90.00
_cell.angle_beta   90.00
_cell.angle_gamma   90.00
#
_symmetry.space_group_name_H-M   'P 1'
#
loop_
_entity.id
_entity.type
_entity.pdbx_description
1 polymer ?
#
loop_
_entity_poly.entity_id
_entity_poly.type
_entity_poly.pdbx_seq_one_letter_code
_entity_poly.pdbx_strand_id
1 'polypeptide(L)' 'MYNNVVTNVRTSDVDTDDFPIRIGLHQRLALSPYFFSLVMDEVTRDIQGDIP' A
#
# COMPACT_ATOMS: atom_id res chain seq x y z
N MET A 1 16.93 -8.17 9.26
CA MET A 1 15.57 -8.14 8.67
C MET A 1 14.62 -7.77 9.78
N TYR A 2 13.73 -6.79 9.57
CA TYR A 2 12.72 -6.48 10.58
C TYR A 2 11.63 -7.55 10.50
N ASN A 3 11.60 -8.44 11.48
CA ASN A 3 10.51 -9.40 11.63
C ASN A 3 9.34 -8.69 12.34
N ASN A 4 8.11 -9.03 11.96
CA ASN A 4 6.89 -8.59 12.64
C ASN A 4 6.61 -7.07 12.57
N VAL A 5 6.93 -6.44 11.44
CA VAL A 5 6.54 -5.03 11.16
C VAL A 5 5.03 -4.97 10.94
N VAL A 6 4.36 -4.16 11.76
CA VAL A 6 2.94 -3.83 11.65
C VAL A 6 2.78 -2.37 11.24
N THR A 7 1.69 -2.06 10.55
CA THR A 7 1.30 -0.69 10.19
C THR A 7 -0.20 -0.53 10.33
N ASN A 8 -0.66 0.70 10.46
CA ASN A 8 -2.06 1.08 10.30
C ASN A 8 -2.18 2.20 9.26
N VAL A 9 -3.40 2.40 8.75
CA VAL A 9 -3.78 3.53 7.89
C VAL A 9 -4.56 4.52 8.74
N ARG A 10 -4.10 5.77 8.76
CA ARG A 10 -4.86 6.88 9.35
C ARG A 10 -5.88 7.43 8.35
N THR A 11 -7.13 7.53 8.77
CA THR A 11 -8.17 8.24 8.01
C THR A 11 -8.69 9.43 8.83
N SER A 12 -9.46 10.32 8.20
CA SER A 12 -10.01 11.49 8.88
C SER A 12 -11.02 11.15 9.99
N ASP A 13 -11.56 9.93 9.97
CA ASP A 13 -12.59 9.47 10.91
C ASP A 13 -11.98 8.55 11.99
N VAL A 14 -11.23 7.53 11.57
CA VAL A 14 -10.52 6.64 12.51
C VAL A 14 -9.28 5.99 11.88
N ASP A 15 -8.30 5.67 12.72
CA ASP A 15 -7.18 4.83 12.35
C ASP A 15 -7.66 3.37 12.24
N THR A 16 -7.17 2.65 11.25
CA THR A 16 -7.45 1.21 11.08
C THR A 16 -6.66 0.36 12.09
N ASP A 17 -7.12 -0.86 12.34
CA ASP A 17 -6.37 -1.83 13.17
C ASP A 17 -5.00 -2.13 12.57
N ASP A 18 -4.03 -2.43 13.43
CA ASP A 18 -2.68 -2.79 13.02
C ASP A 18 -2.68 -4.08 12.18
N PHE A 19 -2.07 -4.03 10.99
CA PHE A 19 -1.90 -5.19 10.12
C PHE A 19 -0.44 -5.43 9.73
N PRO A 20 -0.02 -6.71 9.58
CA PRO A 20 1.37 -7.05 9.28
C PRO A 20 1.70 -6.79 7.80
N ILE A 21 2.83 -6.13 7.54
CA ILE A 21 3.36 -5.99 6.18
C ILE A 21 4.08 -7.29 5.81
N ARG A 22 3.42 -8.14 5.00
CA ARG A 22 4.00 -9.42 4.50
C ARG A 22 4.73 -9.26 3.17
N ILE A 23 4.68 -8.07 2.57
CA ILE A 23 5.38 -7.76 1.32
C ILE A 23 6.86 -7.64 1.68
N GLY A 24 7.72 -8.35 0.95
CA GLY A 24 9.17 -8.32 1.14
C GLY A 24 9.76 -6.96 0.79
N LEU A 25 9.49 -5.94 1.62
CA LEU A 25 10.12 -4.65 1.55
C LEU A 25 11.53 -4.80 2.12
N HIS A 26 12.42 -5.34 1.30
CA HIS A 26 13.84 -5.07 1.46
C HIS A 26 13.94 -3.55 1.49
N GLN A 27 14.66 -2.96 2.44
CA GLN A 27 14.72 -1.50 2.66
C GLN A 27 15.27 -0.68 1.45
N ARG A 28 15.51 -1.37 0.34
CA ARG A 28 16.01 -0.87 -0.94
C ARG A 28 15.19 -1.37 -2.15
N LEU A 29 14.27 -2.32 -1.95
CA LEU A 29 13.17 -2.57 -2.87
C LEU A 29 12.09 -1.53 -2.58
N ALA A 30 12.46 -0.24 -2.62
CA ALA A 30 11.54 0.72 -3.16
C ALA A 30 11.23 0.14 -4.54
N LEU A 31 10.06 -0.51 -4.69
CA LEU A 31 9.43 -0.58 -6.00
C LEU A 31 9.64 0.81 -6.56
N SER A 32 10.33 0.91 -7.70
CA SER A 32 10.57 2.21 -8.34
C SER A 32 9.27 3.01 -8.23
N PRO A 33 9.30 4.32 -7.95
CA PRO A 33 8.07 5.12 -7.90
C PRO A 33 7.10 4.78 -9.05
N TYR A 34 7.64 4.43 -10.23
CA TYR A 34 6.89 3.86 -11.34
C TYR A 34 6.15 2.54 -11.06
N PHE A 35 6.84 1.50 -10.55
CA PHE A 35 6.19 0.23 -10.20
C PHE A 35 5.18 0.38 -9.07
N PHE A 36 5.46 1.26 -8.10
CA PHE A 36 4.50 1.56 -7.05
C PHE A 36 3.23 2.21 -7.64
N SER A 37 3.39 3.18 -8.56
CA SER A 37 2.26 3.79 -9.26
C SER A 37 1.46 2.79 -10.08
N LEU A 38 2.11 1.85 -10.80
CA LEU A 38 1.41 0.82 -11.58
C LEU A 38 0.59 -0.13 -10.70
N VAL A 39 1.13 -0.53 -9.55
CA VAL A 39 0.40 -1.38 -8.60
C VAL A 39 -0.79 -0.62 -8.01
N MET A 40 -0.61 0.65 -7.65
CA MET A 40 -1.70 1.48 -7.13
C MET A 40 -2.77 1.78 -8.19
N ASP A 41 -2.37 1.96 -9.45
CA ASP A 41 -3.28 2.15 -10.59
C ASP A 41 -4.20 0.92 -10.77
N GLU A 42 -3.63 -0.29 -10.81
CA GLU A 42 -4.42 -1.52 -10.93
C GLU A 42 -5.31 -1.76 -9.70
N VAL A 43 -4.80 -1.54 -8.48
CA VAL A 43 -5.58 -1.72 -7.23
C VAL A 43 -6.73 -0.71 -7.14
N THR A 44 -6.56 0.50 -7.68
CA THR A 44 -7.59 1.54 -7.66
C THR A 44 -8.48 1.52 -8.89
N ARG A 45 -8.22 0.68 -9.89
CA ARG A 45 -8.97 0.62 -11.15
C ARG A 45 -10.48 0.48 -10.94
N ASP A 46 -10.89 -0.39 -10.04
CA ASP A 46 -12.31 -0.65 -9.75
C ASP A 46 -12.96 0.45 -8.88
N ILE A 47 -12.14 1.29 -8.24
CA ILE A 47 -12.57 2.45 -7.43
C ILE A 47 -12.69 3.70 -8.32
N GLN A 48 -11.83 3.83 -9.34
CA GLN A 48 -11.80 4.99 -10.23
C GLN A 48 -13.06 5.08 -11.12
N GLY A 49 -13.75 3.97 -11.36
CA GLY A 49 -14.95 3.90 -12.20
C GLY A 49 -14.67 4.27 -13.66
N ASP A 50 -15.60 3.91 -14.56
CA ASP A 50 -15.57 4.49 -15.90
C ASP A 50 -15.90 5.98 -15.78
N ILE A 51 -14.86 6.82 -15.84
CA ILE A 51 -15.03 8.27 -15.99
C ILE A 51 -15.67 8.50 -17.38
N PRO A 52 -16.91 9.04 -17.47
CA PRO A 52 -17.48 9.43 -18.76
C PRO A 52 -16.74 10.62 -19.40
#